data_AF-M1UUE6-F1
#
_entry.id   AF-M1UUE6-F1
#
_cell.length_a   1.000
_cell.length_b   1.000
_cell.length_c   1.000
_cell.angle_alpha   90.00
_cell.angle_beta   90.00
_cell.angle_gamma   90.00
#
_symmetry.space_group_name_H-M   'P 1'
#
loop_
_entity.id
_entity.type
_entity.pdbx_description
1 polymer ?
#
loop_
_entity_poly.entity_id
_entity_poly.type
_entity_poly.pdbx_seq_one_letter_code
_entity_poly.pdbx_strand_id
1 'polypeptide(L)' 'MSRKLTYSAGETAELLGIAKSTLLKHAYAGSLEPPFRWHRVGGVGGAVRFVAKDIDEHLGIEDAA' A
#
# COMPACT_ATOMS: atom_id res chain seq x y z
N MET A 1 -10.15 8.17 16.97
CA MET A 1 -10.09 8.42 15.50
C MET A 1 -10.30 7.10 14.79
N SER A 2 -11.06 7.05 13.69
CA SER A 2 -11.23 5.81 12.92
C SER A 2 -9.89 5.42 12.29
N ARG A 3 -9.34 4.26 12.63
CA ARG A 3 -8.03 3.80 12.14
C ARG A 3 -8.12 3.48 10.67
N LYS A 4 -7.30 4.11 9.84
CA LYS A 4 -7.27 3.88 8.39
C LYS A 4 -6.78 2.45 8.14
N LEU A 5 -7.59 1.63 7.46
CA LEU A 5 -7.26 0.22 7.22
C LEU A 5 -6.43 -0.01 5.95
N THR A 6 -6.51 0.92 4.99
CA THR A 6 -5.79 0.81 3.71
C THR A 6 -5.34 2.17 3.18
N TYR A 7 -4.24 2.16 2.43
CA TYR A 7 -3.80 3.27 1.58
C TYR A 7 -4.11 2.98 0.12
N SER A 8 -4.39 4.01 -0.67
CA SER A 8 -4.39 3.89 -2.13
C SER A 8 -2.97 3.68 -2.66
N ALA A 9 -2.86 3.20 -3.90
CA ALA A 9 -1.57 3.11 -4.59
C ALA A 9 -0.86 4.46 -4.75
N GLY A 10 -1.59 5.59 -4.81
CA GLY A 10 -0.99 6.92 -4.85
C GLY A 10 -0.31 7.25 -3.53
N GLU A 11 -1.10 7.19 -2.44
CA GLU A 11 -0.61 7.48 -1.09
C GLU A 11 0.56 6.57 -0.70
N THR A 12 0.46 5.28 -1.00
CA THR A 12 1.53 4.31 -0.70
C THR A 12 2.81 4.65 -1.47
N ALA A 13 2.69 5.04 -2.74
CA ALA A 13 3.84 5.41 -3.56
C ALA A 13 4.53 6.67 -3.03
N GLU A 14 3.74 7.66 -2.61
CA GLU A 14 4.24 8.89 -1.98
C GLU A 14 4.97 8.60 -0.66
N LEU A 15 4.38 7.77 0.21
CA LEU A 15 4.98 7.39 1.49
C LEU A 15 6.29 6.60 1.32
N LEU A 16 6.35 5.70 0.35
CA LEU A 16 7.54 4.89 0.07
C LEU A 16 8.59 5.63 -0.79
N GLY A 17 8.28 6.82 -1.29
CA GLY A 17 9.18 7.58 -2.16
C GLY A 17 9.47 6.92 -3.51
N ILE A 18 8.53 6.11 -4.04
CA ILE A 18 8.69 5.41 -5.32
C ILE A 18 7.60 5.83 -6.31
N ALA A 19 7.86 5.66 -7.61
CA ALA A 19 6.85 5.93 -8.62
C ALA A 19 5.66 4.95 -8.49
N LYS A 20 4.43 5.47 -8.55
CA LYS A 20 3.20 4.67 -8.50
C LYS A 20 3.17 3.54 -9.54
N SER A 21 3.65 3.79 -10.75
CA SER A 21 3.75 2.77 -11.82
C SER A 21 4.68 1.63 -11.42
N THR A 22 5.81 1.94 -10.80
CA THR A 22 6.77 0.95 -10.28
C THR A 22 6.15 0.13 -9.14
N LEU A 23 5.51 0.80 -8.17
CA LEU A 23 4.78 0.13 -7.08
C LEU A 23 3.75 -0.88 -7.62
N LEU A 24 2.91 -0.46 -8.58
CA LEU A 24 1.89 -1.32 -9.18
C LEU A 24 2.50 -2.47 -9.98
N LYS A 25 3.60 -2.22 -10.72
CA LYS A 25 4.31 -3.26 -11.46
C LYS A 25 4.81 -4.37 -10.53
N HIS A 26 5.46 -4.00 -9.42
CA HIS A 26 5.96 -4.98 -8.46
C HIS A 26 4.83 -5.69 -7.69
N ALA A 27 3.77 -4.97 -7.32
CA ALA A 27 2.59 -5.56 -6.71
C ALA A 27 1.95 -6.63 -7.61
N TYR A 28 1.72 -6.33 -8.89
CA TYR A 28 1.17 -7.29 -9.85
C TYR A 28 2.10 -8.44 -10.21
N ALA A 29 3.41 -8.21 -10.19
CA ALA A 29 4.40 -9.26 -10.40
C ALA A 29 4.59 -10.18 -9.18
N GLY A 30 4.01 -9.83 -8.03
CA GLY A 30 4.25 -10.55 -6.76
C GLY A 30 5.70 -10.39 -6.27
N SER A 31 6.40 -9.34 -6.71
CA SER A 31 7.82 -9.11 -6.44
C SER A 31 8.05 -7.90 -5.53
N LEU A 32 7.04 -7.54 -4.72
CA LEU A 32 7.10 -6.38 -3.85
C LEU A 32 7.91 -6.75 -2.61
N GLU A 33 9.03 -6.06 -2.39
CA GLU A 33 9.88 -6.22 -1.21
C GLU A 33 9.94 -4.88 -0.47
N PRO A 34 9.53 -4.80 0.81
CA PRO A 34 8.87 -5.84 1.61
C PRO A 34 7.52 -6.30 1.02
N PRO A 35 7.02 -7.50 1.37
CA PRO A 35 5.76 -8.02 0.86
C PRO A 35 4.56 -7.30 1.48
N PHE A 36 4.26 -6.08 1.00
CA PHE A 36 3.06 -5.35 1.41
C PHE A 36 1.81 -6.04 0.88
N ARG A 37 0.87 -6.39 1.76
CA ARG A 37 -0.40 -6.96 1.35
C ARG A 37 -1.25 -5.91 0.65
N TRP A 38 -1.92 -6.32 -0.42
CA TRP A 38 -2.76 -5.45 -1.22
C TRP A 38 -3.94 -6.20 -1.82
N HIS A 39 -4.97 -5.47 -2.24
CA HIS A 39 -6.13 -6.02 -2.94
C HIS A 39 -6.70 -5.02 -3.95
N ARG A 40 -7.49 -5.52 -4.91
CA ARG A 40 -8.28 -4.69 -5.82
C ARG A 40 -9.68 -4.49 -5.26
N VAL A 41 -10.19 -3.26 -5.34
CA VAL A 41 -11.55 -2.89 -4.97
C VAL A 41 -12.33 -2.55 -6.23
N GLY A 42 -13.48 -3.20 -6.44
CA GLY A 42 -14.39 -2.87 -7.56
C GLY A 42 -14.26 -3.73 -8.83
N GLY A 43 -13.65 -4.92 -8.77
CA GLY A 43 -13.61 -5.88 -9.89
C GLY A 43 -12.47 -5.65 -10.89
N VAL A 44 -12.63 -6.10 -12.14
CA VAL A 44 -11.62 -5.99 -13.20
C VAL A 44 -11.43 -4.52 -13.57
N GLY A 45 -10.25 -3.96 -13.30
CA GLY A 45 -9.97 -2.52 -13.41
C GLY A 45 -10.15 -1.72 -12.11
N GLY A 46 -10.49 -2.39 -11.01
CA GLY A 46 -10.68 -1.78 -9.70
C GLY A 46 -9.43 -1.14 -9.08
N ALA A 47 -9.66 -0.20 -8.15
CA ALA A 47 -8.59 0.53 -7.47
C ALA A 47 -7.73 -0.40 -6.60
N VAL A 48 -6.40 -0.23 -6.64
CA VAL A 48 -5.47 -0.97 -5.79
C VAL A 48 -5.35 -0.30 -4.42
N ARG A 49 -5.51 -1.12 -3.37
CA ARG A 49 -5.40 -0.73 -1.96
C ARG A 49 -4.33 -1.58 -1.27
N PHE A 50 -3.45 -0.93 -0.52
CA PHE A 50 -2.41 -1.55 0.30
C PHE A 50 -2.85 -1.54 1.77
N VAL A 51 -2.56 -2.60 2.50
CA VAL A 51 -2.91 -2.73 3.92
C VAL A 51 -2.10 -1.71 4.72
N ALA A 52 -2.80 -0.83 5.45
CA ALA A 52 -2.15 0.28 6.15
C ALA A 52 -1.12 -0.20 7.17
N LYS A 53 -1.46 -1.25 7.93
CA LYS A 53 -0.56 -1.86 8.92
C LYS A 53 0.83 -2.19 8.34
N ASP A 54 0.89 -2.79 7.15
CA ASP A 54 2.17 -3.21 6.56
C ASP A 54 3.01 -1.99 6.13
N ILE A 55 2.35 -0.93 5.69
CA ILE A 55 3.00 0.34 5.33
C ILE A 55 3.47 1.08 6.58
N ASP A 56 2.61 1.20 7.60
CA ASP A 56 2.92 1.89 8.86
C ASP A 56 4.08 1.18 9.59
N GLU A 57 4.07 -0.17 9.67
CA GLU A 57 5.15 -0.97 10.24
C GLU A 57 6.48 -0.76 9.49
N HIS A 58 6.45 -0.68 8.15
CA HIS A 58 7.65 -0.45 7.35
C HIS A 58 8.23 0.96 7.54
N LEU A 59 7.36 1.95 7.72
CA LEU A 59 7.76 3.34 7.93
C LEU A 59 8.17 3.62 9.39
N GLY A 60 8.06 2.64 10.30
CA GLY A 60 8.30 2.84 11.73
C GLY A 60 7.29 3.77 12.37
N ILE A 61 6.08 3.88 11.81
CA ILE A 61 4.99 4.69 12.37
C ILE A 61 4.36 3.87 13.49
N GLU A 62 4.85 4.07 14.70
CA GLU A 62 4.23 3.53 15.90
C GLU A 62 2.92 4.28 16.16
N ASP A 63 1.84 3.55 16.44
CA ASP A 63 0.55 4.13 16.79
C ASP A 63 0.76 5.00 18.04
N ALA A 64 0.75 6.33 17.86
CA ALA A 64 0.73 7.27 18.98
C ALA A 64 -0.65 7.15 19.65
N ALA A 65 -0.79 6.13 20.51
CA ALA A 65 -1.96 5.87 21.35
C ALA A 65 -1.96 6.74 22.60
#